data_AF-L7F730-F1
#
_entry.id   AF-L7F730-F1
#
_cell.length_a   1.000
_cell.length_b   1.000
_cell.length_c   1.000
_cell.angle_alpha   90.00
_cell.angle_beta   90.00
_cell.angle_gamma   90.00
#
_symmetry.space_group_name_H-M   'P 1'
#
loop_
_entity.id
_entity.type
_entity.pdbx_description
1 polymer ?
#
loop_
_entity_poly.entity_id
_entity_poly.type
_entity_poly.pdbx_seq_one_letter_code
_entity_poly.pdbx_strand_id
1 'polypeptide(L)' 'MSETGRLLCRVIAERTGRDPADLEVRVYAMSLIGGLAEITVYWAQNDFRDSLPDLVDRAVNVFEQGLPTLR' A
#
# COMPACT_ATOMS: atom_id res chain seq x y z
N MET A 1 -1.00 15.11 7.86
CA MET A 1 -1.01 13.63 7.68
C MET A 1 -1.86 13.04 8.79
N SER A 2 -2.72 12.07 8.49
CA SER A 2 -3.51 11.36 9.52
C SER A 2 -2.58 10.71 10.56
N GLU A 3 -3.10 10.42 11.76
CA GLU A 3 -2.34 9.68 12.78
C GLU A 3 -1.88 8.31 12.27
N THR A 4 -2.74 7.60 11.53
CA THR A 4 -2.40 6.33 10.89
C THR A 4 -1.20 6.47 9.95
N GLY A 5 -1.15 7.55 9.16
CA GLY A 5 -0.02 7.81 8.27
C GLY A 5 1.29 8.03 9.02
N ARG A 6 1.26 8.76 10.14
CA ARG A 6 2.44 8.98 10.98
C ARG A 6 2.92 7.70 11.66
N LEU A 7 2.01 6.87 12.15
CA LEU A 7 2.32 5.56 12.72
C LEU A 7 3.04 4.67 11.69
N LEU A 8 2.50 4.63 10.46
CA LEU A 8 3.11 3.84 9.39
C LEU A 8 4.53 4.33 9.05
N CYS A 9 4.72 5.65 8.90
CA CYS A 9 6.03 6.24 8.62
C CYS A 9 7.06 5.85 9.69
N ARG A 10 6.68 5.88 10.97
CA ARG A 10 7.56 5.48 12.08
C ARG A 10 7.99 4.02 11.98
N VAL A 11 7.03 3.10 11.79
CA VAL A 11 7.33 1.67 11.70
C VAL A 11 8.20 1.34 10.48
N ILE A 12 7.94 1.99 9.34
CA ILE A 12 8.76 1.82 8.14
C ILE A 12 10.18 2.33 8.41
N ALA A 13 10.32 3.54 8.93
CA ALA A 13 11.60 4.16 9.26
C ALA A 13 12.45 3.29 10.19
N GLU A 14 11.85 2.75 11.26
CA GLU A 14 12.51 1.84 12.21
C GLU A 14 13.05 0.57 11.53
N ARG A 15 12.28 -0.02 10.60
CA ARG A 15 12.68 -1.25 9.90
C ARG A 15 13.73 -1.02 8.81
N THR A 16 13.77 0.19 8.25
CA THR A 16 14.67 0.52 7.14
C THR A 16 15.89 1.34 7.57
N GLY A 17 15.97 1.77 8.84
CA GLY A 17 17.01 2.66 9.34
C GLY A 17 16.97 4.06 8.70
N ARG A 18 15.77 4.58 8.42
CA ARG A 18 15.54 5.90 7.79
C ARG A 18 14.94 6.90 8.78
N ASP A 19 14.89 8.18 8.42
CA ASP A 19 14.12 9.17 9.18
C ASP A 19 12.63 9.05 8.81
N PRO A 20 11.68 8.98 9.78
CA PRO A 20 10.25 8.99 9.48
C PRO A 20 9.76 10.24 8.72
N ALA A 21 10.53 11.33 8.72
CA ALA A 21 10.26 12.53 7.95
C ALA A 21 10.79 12.48 6.51
N ASP A 22 11.64 11.50 6.16
CA ASP A 22 12.19 11.34 4.81
C ASP A 22 11.08 11.24 3.77
N LEU A 23 11.29 11.88 2.62
CA LEU A 23 10.31 11.92 1.55
C LEU A 23 9.98 10.49 1.08
N GLU A 24 10.98 9.64 0.93
CA GLU A 24 10.85 8.25 0.50
C GLU A 24 9.98 7.44 1.47
N VAL A 25 10.16 7.63 2.79
CA VAL A 25 9.34 6.95 3.81
C VAL A 25 7.89 7.42 3.71
N ARG A 26 7.68 8.73 3.56
CA ARG A 26 6.34 9.32 3.46
C ARG A 26 5.62 8.90 2.18
N VAL A 27 6.32 8.89 1.04
CA VAL A 27 5.78 8.42 -0.24
C VAL A 27 5.41 6.95 -0.13
N TYR A 28 6.32 6.10 0.34
CA TYR A 28 6.07 4.68 0.51
C TYR A 28 4.86 4.40 1.42
N ALA A 29 4.78 5.10 2.56
CA ALA A 29 3.66 4.95 3.49
C ALA A 29 2.32 5.37 2.86
N MET A 30 2.28 6.49 2.15
CA MET A 30 1.05 6.97 1.51
C MET A 30 0.66 6.10 0.32
N SER A 31 1.63 5.57 -0.43
CA SER A 31 1.37 4.60 -1.51
C SER A 31 0.74 3.31 -0.97
N LEU A 32 1.23 2.79 0.17
CA LEU A 32 0.64 1.60 0.80
C LEU A 32 -0.80 1.87 1.27
N ILE A 33 -1.04 3.00 1.94
CA ILE A 33 -2.38 3.38 2.40
C ILE A 33 -3.34 3.53 1.21
N GLY A 34 -2.91 4.22 0.15
CA GLY A 34 -3.71 4.39 -1.07
C GLY A 34 -4.00 3.06 -1.75
N GLY A 35 -3.00 2.19 -1.91
CA GLY A 35 -3.18 0.87 -2.49
C GLY A 35 -4.16 -0.01 -1.71
N LEU A 36 -4.06 -0.02 -0.38
CA LEU A 36 -4.99 -0.78 0.48
C LEU A 36 -6.42 -0.22 0.42
N ALA A 37 -6.58 1.11 0.36
CA ALA A 37 -7.90 1.72 0.19
C ALA A 37 -8.53 1.34 -1.16
N GLU A 38 -7.76 1.39 -2.25
CA GLU A 38 -8.23 1.06 -3.60
C GLU A 38 -8.70 -0.40 -3.75
N ILE A 39 -8.14 -1.35 -2.98
CA ILE A 39 -8.63 -2.74 -2.98
C ILE A 39 -10.13 -2.78 -2.65
N THR A 40 -10.57 -2.01 -1.65
CA THR A 40 -11.98 -2.03 -1.23
C THR A 40 -12.90 -1.40 -2.28
N VAL A 41 -12.43 -0.32 -2.92
CA VAL A 41 -13.15 0.36 -4.02
C VAL A 41 -13.26 -0.57 -5.23
N TYR A 42 -12.16 -1.17 -5.66
CA TYR A 42 -12.12 -2.14 -6.76
C TYR A 42 -13.05 -3.33 -6.47
N TRP A 43 -12.97 -3.91 -5.28
CA TRP A 43 -13.80 -5.04 -4.91
C TRP A 43 -15.30 -4.72 -4.97
N ALA A 44 -15.69 -3.55 -4.48
CA ALA A 44 -17.08 -3.07 -4.57
C ALA A 44 -17.52 -2.82 -6.02
N GLN A 45 -16.64 -2.28 -6.87
CA GLN A 45 -16.92 -2.08 -8.30
C GLN A 45 -17.07 -3.40 -9.07
N ASN A 46 -16.51 -4.49 -8.57
CA ASN A 46 -16.59 -5.82 -9.17
C ASN A 46 -17.61 -6.73 -8.47
N ASP A 47 -18.68 -6.15 -7.92
CA ASP A 47 -19.81 -6.84 -7.27
C ASP A 47 -19.39 -7.80 -6.13
N PHE A 48 -18.26 -7.52 -5.46
CA PHE A 48 -17.71 -8.36 -4.39
C PHE A 48 -17.43 -9.81 -4.79
N ARG A 49 -17.26 -10.10 -6.09
CA ARG A 49 -17.11 -11.47 -6.60
C ARG A 49 -15.73 -12.07 -6.37
N ASP A 50 -14.70 -11.22 -6.37
CA ASP A 50 -13.33 -11.65 -6.12
C ASP A 50 -13.11 -11.96 -4.64
N SER A 51 -12.18 -12.86 -4.33
CA SER A 51 -11.70 -13.12 -2.98
C SER A 51 -10.90 -11.91 -2.47
N LEU A 52 -11.33 -11.29 -1.37
CA LEU A 52 -10.62 -10.14 -0.80
C LEU A 52 -9.17 -10.47 -0.40
N PRO A 53 -8.85 -11.63 0.22
CA PRO A 53 -7.46 -12.06 0.41
C PRO A 53 -6.64 -12.08 -0.89
N ASP A 54 -7.20 -12.63 -1.97
CA ASP A 54 -6.50 -12.73 -3.26
C ASP A 54 -6.25 -11.34 -3.86
N LEU A 55 -7.17 -10.39 -3.66
CA LEU A 55 -6.98 -8.99 -4.07
C LEU A 55 -5.86 -8.31 -3.26
N VAL A 56 -5.75 -8.60 -1.95
CA VAL A 56 -4.65 -8.11 -1.11
C VAL A 56 -3.32 -8.68 -1.59
N ASP A 57 -3.24 -9.98 -1.84
CA ASP A 57 -2.02 -10.62 -2.34
C ASP A 57 -1.58 -10.04 -3.70
N ARG A 58 -2.54 -9.78 -4.60
CA ARG A 58 -2.27 -9.10 -5.87
C ARG A 58 -1.73 -7.69 -5.68
N ALA A 59 -2.29 -6.92 -4.76
CA ALA A 59 -1.82 -5.57 -4.47
C ALA A 59 -0.42 -5.56 -3.85
N VAL A 60 -0.13 -6.47 -2.91
CA VAL A 60 1.20 -6.64 -2.32
C VAL A 60 2.23 -7.02 -3.38
N ASN A 61 1.90 -7.92 -4.30
CA ASN A 61 2.79 -8.26 -5.42
C ASN A 61 3.18 -7.04 -6.28
N VAL A 62 2.29 -6.05 -6.46
CA VAL A 62 2.62 -4.78 -7.16
C VAL A 62 3.65 -3.97 -6.37
N PHE A 63 3.59 -3.98 -5.04
CA PHE A 63 4.59 -3.30 -4.21
C PHE A 63 5.94 -4.03 -4.23
N GLU A 64 5.95 -5.36 -4.31
CA GLU A 64 7.16 -6.17 -4.33
C GLU A 64 7.87 -6.16 -5.69
N GLN A 65 7.10 -6.24 -6.79
CA GLN A 65 7.63 -6.45 -8.14
C GLN A 65 7.51 -5.22 -9.04
N GLY A 66 6.83 -4.17 -8.58
CA GLY A 66 6.43 -3.05 -9.41
C GLY A 66 5.18 -3.37 -10.25
N LEU A 67 4.70 -2.37 -11.01
CA LEU A 67 3.54 -2.54 -11.88
C LEU A 67 3.89 -3.50 -13.04
N PRO A 68 3.15 -4.61 -13.22
CA PRO A 68 3.39 -5.53 -14.32
C PRO A 68 3.22 -4.84 -15.67
N THR A 69 4.13 -5.07 -16.60
CA THR A 69 3.97 -4.63 -17.98
C THR A 69 3.13 -5.64 -18.75
N LEU A 70 2.13 -5.15 -19.50
CA LEU A 70 1.43 -5.97 -20.48
C LEU A 70 2.40 -6.24 -21.64
N ARG A 71 2.67 -7.52 -21.92
CA ARG A 71 3.38 -7.94 -23.13
C ARG A 71 2.40 -8.08 -24.28
#